data_AF-A0A3B3CRH6-F1
#
_entry.id   AF-A0A3B3CRH6-F1
#
_cell.length_a   1.000
_cell.length_b   1.000
_cell.length_c   1.000
_cell.angle_alpha   90.00
_cell.angle_beta   90.00
_cell.angle_gamma   90.00
#
_symmetry.space_group_name_H-M   'P 1'
#
loop_
_entity.id
_entity.type
_entity.pdbx_description
1 polymer ?
#
loop_
_entity_poly.entity_id
_entity_poly.type
_entity_poly.pdbx_seq_one_letter_code
_entity_poly.pdbx_strand_id
1 'polypeptide(L)'
;SERERLLKQAEMDAPAESAERREEMEVAMQQVLANIMEYCQTLLVQSSAQAQFSICLFSPSGGEPAGRDGGRSDLSSSLPPMVSSRVPSLGLVLYLLKTTAADFFQFHQSHRQSLGKLQSLDQLPPEELKELCQGLVSGPGGVEKISSIQRNLLAKRRLVQLINNRAKLLALCSYVIETCLFVLWRHLEYYLLHYTPSDPKDSMLAGVGSFRSRLTDDSFGGLQAGGGRSLGLSKVGQQDLDQLKGDMAAGFGEALQRKLLEVESSYSQVRSRYTFIQALVRRIRGLLRQPKS
;
A
#
# COMPACT_ATOMS: atom_id res chain seq x y z
N SER A 1 38.28 14.18 -27.76
CA SER A 1 37.71 15.51 -27.42
C SER A 1 37.32 15.57 -25.94
N GLU A 2 37.27 16.74 -25.30
CA GLU A 2 36.85 16.89 -23.88
C GLU A 2 35.45 16.28 -23.63
N ARG A 3 34.54 16.47 -24.59
CA ARG A 3 33.22 15.85 -24.64
C ARG A 3 33.25 14.32 -24.56
N GLU A 4 34.27 13.70 -25.15
CA GLU A 4 34.47 12.24 -25.20
C GLU A 4 34.98 11.70 -23.86
N ARG A 5 35.76 12.50 -23.12
CA ARG A 5 36.17 12.19 -21.75
C ARG A 5 35.01 12.33 -20.78
N LEU A 6 34.17 13.36 -20.95
CA LEU A 6 32.96 13.55 -20.15
C LEU A 6 31.94 12.42 -20.39
N LEU A 7 31.78 11.96 -21.63
CA LEU A 7 30.91 10.82 -21.96
C LEU A 7 31.43 9.52 -21.33
N LYS A 8 32.74 9.24 -21.41
CA LYS A 8 33.33 8.07 -20.74
C LYS A 8 33.23 8.13 -19.22
N GLN A 9 33.37 9.33 -18.63
CA GLN A 9 33.20 9.52 -17.19
C GLN A 9 31.74 9.30 -16.77
N ALA A 10 30.77 9.81 -17.53
CA ALA A 10 29.35 9.60 -17.27
C ALA A 10 28.94 8.12 -17.41
N GLU A 11 29.50 7.38 -18.37
CA GLU A 11 29.30 5.93 -18.49
C GLU A 11 29.88 5.14 -17.31
N MET A 12 30.97 5.64 -16.71
CA MET A 12 31.63 5.03 -15.55
C MET A 12 30.89 5.27 -14.23
N ASP A 13 30.17 6.39 -14.10
CA ASP A 13 29.39 6.76 -12.92
C ASP A 13 27.94 6.21 -12.96
N ALA A 14 27.44 5.88 -14.15
CA ALA A 14 26.06 5.41 -14.36
C ALA A 14 25.61 4.16 -13.56
N PRO A 15 26.41 3.09 -13.37
CA PRO A 15 25.93 1.88 -12.69
C PRO A 15 25.77 2.08 -11.17
N ALA A 16 26.67 2.85 -10.57
CA ALA A 16 26.65 3.23 -9.15
C ALA A 16 25.45 4.12 -8.82
N GLU A 17 25.27 5.20 -9.60
CA GLU A 17 24.12 6.10 -9.47
C GLU A 17 22.79 5.37 -9.73
N SER A 18 22.77 4.39 -10.64
CA SER A 18 21.56 3.62 -10.96
C SER A 18 21.08 2.75 -9.78
N ALA A 19 22.00 2.12 -9.04
CA ALA A 19 21.64 1.30 -7.88
C ALA A 19 21.14 2.15 -6.71
N GLU A 20 21.80 3.27 -6.41
CA GLU A 20 21.36 4.19 -5.35
C GLU A 20 20.03 4.86 -5.71
N ARG A 21 19.85 5.33 -6.95
CA ARG A 21 18.56 5.86 -7.43
C ARG A 21 17.43 4.84 -7.36
N ARG A 22 17.72 3.56 -7.61
CA ARG A 22 16.72 2.50 -7.50
C ARG A 22 16.26 2.30 -6.05
N GLU A 23 17.20 2.33 -5.10
CA GLU A 23 16.90 2.25 -3.67
C GLU A 23 16.10 3.48 -3.17
N GLU A 24 16.47 4.67 -3.63
CA GLU A 24 15.74 5.91 -3.33
C GLU A 24 14.33 5.89 -3.91
N MET A 25 14.18 5.40 -5.15
CA MET A 25 12.87 5.25 -5.80
C MET A 25 11.98 4.26 -5.04
N GLU A 26 12.53 3.15 -4.54
CA GLU A 26 11.79 2.19 -3.72
C GLU A 26 11.22 2.85 -2.44
N VAL A 27 12.03 3.65 -1.75
CA VAL A 27 11.58 4.42 -0.57
C VAL A 27 10.53 5.45 -0.97
N ALA A 28 10.75 6.20 -2.05
CA ALA A 28 9.81 7.22 -2.52
C ALA A 28 8.45 6.60 -2.87
N MET A 29 8.42 5.44 -3.53
CA MET A 29 7.19 4.72 -3.83
C MET A 29 6.45 4.30 -2.56
N GLN A 30 7.16 3.73 -1.57
CA GLN A 30 6.54 3.35 -0.29
C GLN A 30 6.04 4.57 0.49
N GLN A 31 6.72 5.71 0.40
CA GLN A 31 6.26 6.96 1.01
C GLN A 31 4.99 7.50 0.33
N VAL A 32 4.89 7.41 -0.99
CA VAL A 32 3.68 7.77 -1.73
C VAL A 32 2.52 6.89 -1.29
N LEU A 33 2.72 5.57 -1.19
CA LEU A 33 1.70 4.65 -0.69
C LEU A 33 1.27 4.98 0.74
N ALA A 34 2.23 5.23 1.64
CA ALA A 34 1.96 5.66 3.00
C ALA A 34 1.11 6.93 3.06
N ASN A 35 1.47 7.96 2.29
CA ASN A 35 0.75 9.23 2.25
C ASN A 35 -0.67 9.08 1.69
N ILE A 36 -0.85 8.28 0.64
CA ILE A 36 -2.19 8.00 0.08
C ILE A 36 -3.08 7.31 1.12
N MET A 37 -2.56 6.28 1.79
CA MET A 37 -3.33 5.55 2.79
C MET A 37 -3.61 6.41 4.02
N GLU A 38 -2.67 7.22 4.47
CA GLU A 38 -2.85 8.20 5.55
C GLU A 38 -3.94 9.23 5.20
N TYR A 39 -3.96 9.69 3.96
CA TYR A 39 -5.00 10.59 3.48
C TYR A 39 -6.37 9.91 3.51
N CYS A 40 -6.47 8.65 3.06
CA CYS A 40 -7.71 7.87 3.18
C CYS A 40 -8.16 7.72 4.65
N GLN A 41 -7.24 7.41 5.57
CA GLN A 41 -7.54 7.34 6.99
C GLN A 41 -8.04 8.69 7.53
N THR A 42 -7.36 9.78 7.19
CA THR A 42 -7.71 11.14 7.62
C THR A 42 -9.13 11.50 7.18
N LEU A 43 -9.47 11.24 5.93
CA LEU A 43 -10.81 11.50 5.41
C LEU A 43 -11.89 10.67 6.15
N LEU A 44 -11.61 9.41 6.48
CA LEU A 44 -12.54 8.57 7.26
C LEU A 44 -12.74 9.08 8.69
N VAL A 45 -11.66 9.50 9.36
CA VAL A 45 -11.70 10.02 10.73
C VAL A 45 -12.42 11.36 10.78
N GLN A 46 -12.16 12.25 9.82
CA GLN A 46 -12.80 13.58 9.75
C GLN A 46 -14.28 13.52 9.39
N SER A 47 -14.69 12.52 8.60
CA SER A 47 -16.08 12.35 8.20
C SER A 47 -17.00 12.10 9.39
N SER A 48 -16.62 11.17 10.28
CA SER A 48 -17.42 10.82 11.44
C SER A 48 -16.67 9.86 12.36
N ALA A 49 -16.82 10.07 13.67
CA ALA A 49 -16.42 9.07 14.67
C ALA A 49 -17.28 7.79 14.59
N GLN A 50 -18.53 7.90 14.13
CA GLN A 50 -19.48 6.79 14.00
C GLN A 50 -19.48 6.25 12.56
N ALA A 51 -19.37 4.91 12.41
CA ALA A 51 -19.32 4.28 11.08
C ALA A 51 -20.56 4.57 10.22
N GLN A 52 -21.72 4.78 10.84
CA GLN A 52 -22.99 5.11 10.17
C GLN A 52 -22.93 6.34 9.26
N PHE A 53 -22.05 7.30 9.57
CA PHE A 53 -21.88 8.54 8.80
C PHE A 53 -20.50 8.62 8.12
N SER A 54 -19.84 7.48 7.93
CA SER A 54 -18.57 7.44 7.22
C SER A 54 -18.78 7.71 5.73
N ILE A 55 -17.99 8.61 5.16
CA ILE A 55 -17.82 8.66 3.70
C ILE A 55 -17.37 7.29 3.19
N CYS A 56 -17.79 6.97 1.96
CA CYS A 56 -17.32 5.80 1.26
C CYS A 56 -16.20 6.19 0.30
N LEU A 57 -14.99 5.69 0.56
CA LEU A 57 -13.83 5.87 -0.31
C LEU A 57 -13.63 4.70 -1.26
N PHE A 58 -14.06 3.50 -0.87
CA PHE A 58 -13.86 2.26 -1.63
C PHE A 58 -15.17 1.51 -1.81
N SER A 59 -15.44 1.03 -3.02
CA SER A 59 -16.62 0.25 -3.34
C SER A 59 -16.63 -1.13 -2.64
N PRO A 60 -17.82 -1.69 -2.35
CA PRO A 60 -17.98 -2.95 -1.61
C PRO A 60 -17.74 -4.17 -2.53
N SER A 61 -16.56 -4.24 -3.12
CA SER A 61 -16.13 -5.40 -3.92
C SER A 61 -14.79 -5.92 -3.39
N GLY A 62 -14.70 -7.24 -3.22
CA GLY A 62 -13.46 -7.90 -2.84
C GLY A 62 -12.62 -8.43 -4.00
N GLY A 63 -13.09 -8.22 -5.24
CA GLY A 63 -12.36 -8.65 -6.44
C GLY A 63 -10.98 -8.01 -6.52
N GLU A 64 -9.98 -8.82 -6.89
CA GLU A 64 -8.64 -8.30 -7.19
C GLU A 64 -8.73 -7.25 -8.31
N PRO A 65 -7.91 -6.18 -8.24
CA PRO A 65 -7.82 -5.23 -9.33
C PRO A 65 -7.41 -6.00 -10.59
N ALA A 66 -8.33 -6.06 -11.57
CA ALA A 66 -8.14 -6.81 -12.80
C ALA A 66 -6.82 -6.42 -13.47
N GLY A 67 -5.85 -7.33 -13.41
CA GLY A 67 -4.48 -7.07 -13.84
C GLY A 67 -3.61 -8.32 -13.91
N ARG A 68 -4.20 -9.50 -14.18
CA ARG A 68 -3.51 -10.72 -14.67
C ARG A 68 -4.51 -11.87 -14.70
N ASP A 69 -5.24 -12.01 -15.80
CA ASP A 69 -5.47 -13.33 -16.37
C ASP A 69 -5.85 -13.17 -17.84
N GLY A 70 -5.09 -13.86 -18.69
CA GLY A 70 -5.22 -13.82 -20.13
C GLY A 70 -6.47 -14.58 -20.58
N GLY A 71 -7.40 -13.86 -21.19
CA GLY A 71 -8.40 -14.40 -22.09
C GLY A 71 -8.17 -13.79 -23.47
N ARG A 72 -7.79 -14.63 -24.45
CA ARG A 72 -7.74 -14.27 -25.86
C ARG A 72 -9.11 -13.72 -26.27
N SER A 73 -9.21 -12.41 -26.50
CA SER A 73 -10.32 -11.82 -27.26
C SER A 73 -9.73 -10.77 -28.19
N ASP A 74 -9.51 -11.25 -29.41
CA ASP A 74 -9.42 -10.59 -30.69
C ASP A 74 -8.96 -9.13 -30.77
N LEU A 75 -7.85 -9.00 -31.49
CA LEU A 75 -7.36 -7.80 -32.17
C LEU A 75 -8.49 -7.17 -33.00
N SER A 76 -9.24 -6.24 -32.41
CA SER A 76 -9.95 -5.21 -33.16
C SER A 76 -9.80 -3.87 -32.46
N SER A 77 -9.34 -2.92 -33.25
CA SER A 77 -9.14 -1.51 -32.97
C SER A 77 -10.22 -0.89 -32.09
N SER A 78 -9.88 -0.58 -30.85
CA SER A 78 -10.33 0.64 -30.19
C SER A 78 -9.33 0.97 -29.10
N LEU A 79 -8.95 2.25 -29.02
CA LEU A 79 -8.17 2.80 -27.91
C LEU A 79 -8.74 2.27 -26.58
N PRO A 80 -7.92 1.94 -25.57
CA PRO A 80 -8.46 1.56 -24.28
C PRO A 80 -9.38 2.69 -23.82
N PRO A 81 -10.67 2.41 -23.51
CA PRO A 81 -11.54 3.45 -23.01
C PRO A 81 -10.86 4.00 -21.77
N MET A 82 -10.57 5.30 -21.75
CA MET A 82 -10.18 6.00 -20.54
C MET A 82 -11.15 5.54 -19.45
N VAL A 83 -10.64 4.84 -18.44
CA VAL A 83 -11.43 4.32 -17.33
C VAL A 83 -11.78 5.52 -16.45
N SER A 84 -12.69 6.34 -16.97
CA SER A 84 -13.24 7.49 -16.29
C SER A 84 -14.09 6.97 -15.14
N SER A 85 -13.62 7.21 -13.92
CA SER A 85 -14.44 7.28 -12.70
C SER A 85 -15.11 5.98 -12.23
N ARG A 86 -14.36 4.89 -12.03
CA ARG A 86 -14.78 3.86 -11.07
C ARG A 86 -14.07 4.07 -9.73
N VAL A 87 -14.85 4.14 -8.66
CA VAL A 87 -14.35 4.17 -7.28
C VAL A 87 -13.53 2.90 -7.03
N PRO A 88 -12.31 2.98 -6.48
CA PRO A 88 -11.48 1.81 -6.19
C PRO A 88 -12.21 0.83 -5.27
N SER A 89 -11.93 -0.47 -5.35
CA SER A 89 -12.60 -1.49 -4.54
C SER A 89 -11.85 -1.77 -3.23
N LEU A 90 -12.55 -2.31 -2.23
CA LEU A 90 -11.89 -2.84 -1.01
C LEU A 90 -10.91 -3.98 -1.33
N GLY A 91 -11.14 -4.71 -2.42
CA GLY A 91 -10.20 -5.70 -2.96
C GLY A 91 -8.82 -5.11 -3.25
N LEU A 92 -8.72 -3.85 -3.71
CA LEU A 92 -7.44 -3.17 -3.92
C LEU A 92 -6.70 -2.93 -2.59
N VAL A 93 -7.42 -2.53 -1.53
CA VAL A 93 -6.83 -2.31 -0.20
C VAL A 93 -6.36 -3.63 0.39
N LEU A 94 -7.13 -4.71 0.20
CA LEU A 94 -6.76 -6.05 0.63
C LEU A 94 -5.54 -6.57 -0.16
N TYR A 95 -5.48 -6.32 -1.46
CA TYR A 95 -4.31 -6.63 -2.28
C TYR A 95 -3.06 -5.90 -1.77
N LEU A 96 -3.16 -4.58 -1.57
CA LEU A 96 -2.08 -3.77 -1.02
C LEU A 96 -1.62 -4.29 0.34
N LEU A 97 -2.54 -4.65 1.23
CA LEU A 97 -2.20 -5.26 2.52
C LEU A 97 -1.38 -6.55 2.36
N LYS A 98 -1.77 -7.43 1.43
CA LYS A 98 -1.06 -8.69 1.15
C LYS A 98 0.34 -8.45 0.59
N THR A 99 0.47 -7.54 -0.38
CA THR A 99 1.75 -7.23 -1.02
C THR A 99 2.69 -6.54 -0.03
N THR A 100 2.24 -5.50 0.67
CA THR A 100 3.05 -4.81 1.69
C THR A 100 3.48 -5.76 2.82
N ALA A 101 2.61 -6.69 3.23
CA ALA A 101 3.01 -7.72 4.20
C ALA A 101 4.08 -8.68 3.64
N ALA A 102 4.10 -8.96 2.34
CA ALA A 102 5.18 -9.75 1.72
C ALA A 102 6.49 -8.96 1.65
N ASP A 103 6.41 -7.71 1.17
CA ASP A 103 7.56 -6.81 1.06
C ASP A 103 8.22 -6.59 2.43
N PHE A 104 7.43 -6.49 3.50
CA PHE A 104 7.94 -6.39 4.86
C PHE A 104 8.93 -7.52 5.20
N PHE A 105 8.59 -8.79 4.90
CA PHE A 105 9.49 -9.91 5.21
C PHE A 105 10.74 -9.91 4.33
N GLN A 106 10.61 -9.51 3.07
CA GLN A 106 11.76 -9.36 2.17
C GLN A 106 12.72 -8.27 2.71
N PHE A 107 12.19 -7.11 3.10
CA PHE A 107 12.99 -6.03 3.69
C PHE A 107 13.58 -6.43 5.03
N HIS A 108 12.84 -7.18 5.86
CA HIS A 108 13.29 -7.64 7.17
C HIS A 108 14.43 -8.65 7.05
N GLN A 109 14.32 -9.60 6.11
CA GLN A 109 15.39 -10.55 5.80
C GLN A 109 16.64 -9.83 5.27
N SER A 110 16.47 -8.91 4.32
CA SER A 110 17.58 -8.09 3.79
C SER A 110 18.25 -7.26 4.90
N HIS A 111 17.47 -6.63 5.77
CA HIS A 111 17.98 -5.88 6.92
C HIS A 111 18.81 -6.75 7.85
N ARG A 112 18.30 -7.94 8.22
CA ARG A 112 19.03 -8.90 9.07
C ARG A 112 20.32 -9.38 8.42
N GLN A 113 20.30 -9.65 7.11
CA GLN A 113 21.49 -10.07 6.37
C GLN A 113 22.56 -8.96 6.37
N SER A 114 22.18 -7.72 6.06
CA SER A 114 23.12 -6.58 6.09
C SER A 114 23.66 -6.31 7.49
N LEU A 115 22.83 -6.47 8.53
CA LEU A 115 23.26 -6.34 9.92
C LEU A 115 24.28 -7.43 10.29
N GLY A 116 24.03 -8.68 9.91
CA GLY A 116 24.98 -9.78 10.09
C GLY A 116 26.32 -9.50 9.41
N LYS A 117 26.30 -9.06 8.15
CA LYS A 117 27.51 -8.66 7.41
C LYS A 117 28.27 -7.52 8.09
N LEU A 118 27.57 -6.56 8.68
CA LEU A 118 28.20 -5.45 9.41
C LEU A 118 28.86 -5.93 10.72
N GLN A 119 28.26 -6.90 11.40
CA GLN A 119 28.81 -7.49 12.63
C GLN A 119 30.06 -8.34 12.36
N SER A 120 30.10 -9.03 11.21
CA SER A 120 31.22 -9.89 10.81
C SER A 120 32.06 -9.28 9.69
N LEU A 121 32.19 -7.94 9.64
CA LEU A 121 32.83 -7.21 8.54
C LEU A 121 34.26 -7.72 8.24
N ASP A 122 35.05 -7.92 9.29
CA ASP A 122 36.46 -8.34 9.18
C ASP A 122 36.63 -9.78 8.67
N GLN A 123 35.54 -10.56 8.66
CA GLN A 123 35.50 -11.97 8.21
C GLN A 123 34.88 -12.11 6.81
N LEU A 124 34.45 -11.02 6.19
CA LEU A 124 33.85 -11.08 4.86
C LEU A 124 34.89 -11.45 3.80
N PRO A 125 34.53 -12.30 2.82
CA PRO A 125 35.42 -12.61 1.71
C PRO A 125 35.70 -11.36 0.87
N PRO A 126 36.91 -11.28 0.26
CA PRO A 126 37.32 -10.10 -0.51
C PRO A 126 36.40 -9.81 -1.70
N GLU A 127 35.74 -10.82 -2.26
CA GLU A 127 34.75 -10.70 -3.33
C GLU A 127 33.52 -9.92 -2.86
N GLU A 128 32.98 -10.25 -1.69
CA GLU A 128 31.83 -9.53 -1.11
C GLU A 128 32.18 -8.10 -0.74
N LEU A 129 33.38 -7.86 -0.20
CA LEU A 129 33.87 -6.50 0.05
C LEU A 129 34.00 -5.69 -1.24
N LYS A 130 34.39 -6.33 -2.35
CA LYS A 130 34.45 -5.69 -3.66
C LYS A 130 33.06 -5.32 -4.15
N GLU A 131 32.09 -6.22 -4.09
CA GLU A 131 30.70 -5.96 -4.48
C GLU A 131 30.08 -4.78 -3.70
N LEU A 132 30.31 -4.73 -2.38
CA LEU A 132 29.83 -3.62 -1.54
C LEU A 132 30.44 -2.26 -1.92
N CYS A 133 31.66 -2.25 -2.45
CA CYS A 133 32.35 -1.03 -2.87
C CYS A 133 32.12 -0.68 -4.34
N GLN A 134 31.66 -1.62 -5.17
CA GLN A 134 31.62 -1.50 -6.63
C GLN A 134 30.68 -0.39 -7.10
N GLY A 135 29.61 -0.12 -6.36
CA GLY A 135 28.70 1.00 -6.61
C GLY A 135 29.08 2.32 -5.93
N LEU A 136 30.24 2.42 -5.27
CA LEU A 136 30.67 3.64 -4.57
C LEU A 136 31.95 4.27 -5.15
N VAL A 137 32.63 3.55 -6.06
CA VAL A 137 33.89 4.00 -6.65
C VAL A 137 33.69 4.17 -8.15
N SER A 138 33.96 5.38 -8.64
CA SER A 138 33.89 5.69 -10.07
C SER A 138 34.96 4.94 -10.87
N GLY A 139 34.51 4.24 -11.93
CA GLY A 139 35.38 3.71 -12.97
C GLY A 139 35.76 2.22 -12.91
N PRO A 140 36.15 1.62 -14.06
CA PRO A 140 36.49 0.21 -14.14
C PRO A 140 37.73 -0.07 -13.29
N GLY A 141 37.62 -1.04 -12.38
CA GLY A 141 38.71 -1.41 -11.46
C GLY A 141 38.99 -0.39 -10.36
N GLY A 142 38.12 0.59 -10.12
CA GLY A 142 38.30 1.57 -9.04
C GLY A 142 38.49 0.93 -7.66
N VAL A 143 37.78 -0.16 -7.39
CA VAL A 143 37.87 -0.91 -6.13
C VAL A 143 39.21 -1.66 -5.96
N GLU A 144 39.89 -2.01 -7.05
CA GLU A 144 41.22 -2.65 -7.00
C GLU A 144 42.34 -1.64 -6.72
N LYS A 145 42.09 -0.35 -6.98
CA LYS A 145 43.06 0.74 -6.79
C LYS A 145 43.09 1.28 -5.36
N ILE A 146 42.09 0.96 -4.54
CA ILE A 146 41.98 1.42 -3.16
C ILE A 146 42.59 0.42 -2.18
N SER A 147 43.16 0.93 -1.09
CA SER A 147 43.75 0.10 -0.03
C SER A 147 42.71 -0.80 0.65
N SER A 148 43.16 -1.90 1.27
CA SER A 148 42.29 -2.80 2.05
C SER A 148 41.56 -2.07 3.19
N ILE A 149 42.21 -1.11 3.83
CA ILE A 149 41.63 -0.28 4.90
C ILE A 149 40.51 0.60 4.33
N GLN A 150 40.75 1.26 3.19
CA GLN A 150 39.74 2.09 2.53
C GLN A 150 38.56 1.26 2.03
N ARG A 151 38.80 0.06 1.50
CA ARG A 151 37.76 -0.87 1.06
C ARG A 151 36.87 -1.29 2.23
N ASN A 152 37.45 -1.63 3.38
CA ASN A 152 36.69 -1.94 4.59
C ASN A 152 35.84 -0.76 5.08
N LEU A 153 36.40 0.45 5.07
CA LEU A 153 35.67 1.66 5.47
C LEU A 153 34.48 1.94 4.54
N LEU A 154 34.67 1.80 3.23
CA LEU A 154 33.60 1.98 2.23
C LEU A 154 32.53 0.90 2.36
N ALA A 155 32.91 -0.36 2.51
CA ALA A 155 31.98 -1.46 2.73
C ALA A 155 31.14 -1.25 4.00
N LYS A 156 31.78 -0.82 5.10
CA LYS A 156 31.08 -0.45 6.34
C LYS A 156 30.07 0.67 6.10
N ARG A 157 30.47 1.74 5.40
CA ARG A 157 29.57 2.86 5.08
C ARG A 157 28.39 2.40 4.24
N ARG A 158 28.62 1.57 3.21
CA ARG A 158 27.56 1.02 2.36
C ARG A 158 26.58 0.15 3.16
N LEU A 159 27.08 -0.73 4.02
CA LEU A 159 26.24 -1.58 4.86
C LEU A 159 25.36 -0.74 5.80
N VAL A 160 25.91 0.31 6.40
CA VAL A 160 25.13 1.24 7.24
C VAL A 160 24.04 1.94 6.42
N GLN A 161 24.34 2.38 5.19
CA GLN A 161 23.33 2.95 4.30
C GLN A 161 22.22 1.94 3.97
N LEU A 162 22.57 0.71 3.60
CA LEU A 162 21.61 -0.35 3.30
C LEU A 162 20.72 -0.68 4.51
N ILE A 163 21.31 -0.80 5.70
CA ILE A 163 20.58 -1.06 6.95
C ILE A 163 19.57 0.08 7.21
N ASN A 164 20.03 1.33 7.17
CA ASN A 164 19.15 2.48 7.38
C ASN A 164 18.05 2.57 6.32
N ASN A 165 18.35 2.25 5.06
CA ASN A 165 17.37 2.23 3.98
C ASN A 165 16.29 1.17 4.24
N ARG A 166 16.69 -0.06 4.58
CA ARG A 166 15.75 -1.14 4.91
C ARG A 166 14.95 -0.84 6.17
N ALA A 167 15.53 -0.20 7.17
CA ALA A 167 14.81 0.24 8.38
C ALA A 167 13.71 1.27 8.05
N LYS A 168 13.96 2.21 7.13
CA LYS A 168 12.94 3.15 6.64
C LYS A 168 11.81 2.41 5.92
N LEU A 169 12.14 1.49 5.01
CA LEU A 169 11.15 0.69 4.29
C LEU A 169 10.29 -0.14 5.24
N LEU A 170 10.90 -0.78 6.25
CA LEU A 170 10.17 -1.53 7.28
C LEU A 170 9.19 -0.65 8.07
N ALA A 171 9.60 0.57 8.41
CA ALA A 171 8.73 1.53 9.08
C ALA A 171 7.53 1.93 8.21
N LEU A 172 7.78 2.20 6.92
CA LEU A 172 6.73 2.51 5.95
C LEU A 172 5.78 1.33 5.74
N CYS A 173 6.30 0.11 5.57
CA CYS A 173 5.47 -1.09 5.43
C CYS A 173 4.59 -1.32 6.66
N SER A 174 5.15 -1.22 7.87
CA SER A 174 4.36 -1.37 9.11
C SER A 174 3.24 -0.34 9.19
N TYR A 175 3.53 0.91 8.82
CA TYR A 175 2.54 1.99 8.81
C TYR A 175 1.45 1.79 7.76
N VAL A 176 1.81 1.43 6.53
CA VAL A 176 0.87 1.12 5.44
C VAL A 176 -0.03 -0.07 5.84
N ILE A 177 0.54 -1.14 6.41
CA ILE A 177 -0.22 -2.31 6.89
C ILE A 177 -1.27 -1.88 7.91
N GLU A 178 -0.88 -1.13 8.94
CA GLU A 178 -1.78 -0.66 9.99
C GLU A 178 -2.89 0.24 9.43
N THR A 179 -2.54 1.13 8.51
CA THR A 179 -3.49 2.05 7.89
C THR A 179 -4.46 1.33 6.95
N CYS A 180 -3.99 0.36 6.16
CA CYS A 180 -4.83 -0.53 5.35
C CYS A 180 -5.83 -1.31 6.23
N LEU A 181 -5.36 -1.86 7.35
CA LEU A 181 -6.22 -2.57 8.30
C LEU A 181 -7.30 -1.65 8.89
N PHE A 182 -6.94 -0.41 9.25
CA PHE A 182 -7.91 0.58 9.72
C PHE A 182 -8.97 0.89 8.66
N VAL A 183 -8.53 1.21 7.43
CA VAL A 183 -9.43 1.54 6.32
C VAL A 183 -10.36 0.37 6.01
N LEU A 184 -9.84 -0.86 5.94
CA LEU A 184 -10.62 -2.07 5.73
C LEU A 184 -11.65 -2.26 6.84
N TRP A 185 -11.22 -2.21 8.10
CA TRP A 185 -12.12 -2.38 9.25
C TRP A 185 -13.28 -1.37 9.20
N ARG A 186 -12.98 -0.09 8.97
CA ARG A 186 -13.99 0.98 8.93
C ARG A 186 -15.02 0.79 7.81
N HIS A 187 -14.58 0.41 6.61
CA HIS A 187 -15.50 0.17 5.51
C HIS A 187 -16.32 -1.11 5.73
N LEU A 188 -15.72 -2.19 6.25
CA LEU A 188 -16.45 -3.41 6.58
C LEU A 188 -17.49 -3.18 7.67
N GLU A 189 -17.17 -2.39 8.68
CA GLU A 189 -18.11 -1.99 9.73
C GLU A 189 -19.31 -1.23 9.13
N TYR A 190 -19.05 -0.26 8.24
CA TYR A 190 -20.11 0.44 7.52
C TYR A 190 -20.98 -0.50 6.68
N TYR A 191 -20.37 -1.30 5.80
CA TYR A 191 -21.11 -2.14 4.85
C TYR A 191 -21.87 -3.29 5.49
N LEU A 192 -21.31 -3.91 6.52
CA LEU A 192 -21.89 -5.13 7.10
C LEU A 192 -22.85 -4.83 8.27
N LEU A 193 -22.70 -3.69 8.96
CA LEU A 193 -23.52 -3.38 10.14
C LEU A 193 -24.48 -2.20 9.98
N HIS A 194 -24.21 -1.28 9.05
CA HIS A 194 -24.95 -0.01 8.97
C HIS A 194 -25.60 0.24 7.62
N TYR A 195 -25.05 -0.30 6.54
CA TYR A 195 -25.65 -0.15 5.22
C TYR A 195 -26.91 -1.00 5.12
N THR A 196 -28.05 -0.35 4.91
CA THR A 196 -29.33 -1.01 4.60
C THR A 196 -29.57 -0.91 3.10
N PRO A 197 -29.49 -2.01 2.33
CA PRO A 197 -29.82 -1.97 0.91
C PRO A 197 -31.26 -1.51 0.75
N SER A 198 -31.51 -0.54 -0.14
CA SER A 198 -32.89 -0.17 -0.48
C SER A 198 -33.58 -1.37 -1.13
N ASP A 199 -34.75 -1.77 -0.62
CA ASP A 199 -35.54 -2.84 -1.20
C ASP A 199 -35.88 -2.44 -2.67
N PRO A 200 -35.67 -3.32 -3.67
CA PRO A 200 -36.10 -3.06 -5.04
C PRO A 200 -37.59 -2.68 -5.14
N LYS A 201 -38.43 -3.05 -4.15
CA LYS A 201 -39.84 -2.64 -4.08
C LYS A 201 -40.05 -1.16 -3.74
N ASP A 202 -39.16 -0.53 -2.97
CA ASP A 202 -39.26 0.90 -2.62
C ASP A 202 -38.81 1.81 -3.78
N SER A 203 -37.99 1.30 -4.69
CA SER A 203 -37.57 2.05 -5.88
C SER A 203 -38.69 2.28 -6.89
N MET A 204 -39.80 1.54 -6.82
CA MET A 204 -40.97 1.79 -7.68
C MET A 204 -41.87 2.91 -7.17
N LEU A 205 -41.78 3.28 -5.88
CA LEU A 205 -42.59 4.35 -5.29
C LEU A 205 -41.86 5.70 -5.21
N ALA A 206 -40.52 5.71 -5.20
CA ALA A 206 -39.72 6.93 -5.21
C ALA A 206 -39.65 7.63 -6.58
N GLY A 207 -40.25 7.07 -7.63
CA GLY A 207 -40.21 7.59 -9.01
C GLY A 207 -41.26 8.65 -9.35
N VAL A 208 -42.23 8.94 -8.48
CA VAL A 208 -43.38 9.80 -8.82
C VAL A 208 -43.35 11.17 -8.11
N GLY A 209 -42.37 11.43 -7.26
CA GLY A 209 -42.45 12.53 -6.29
C GLY A 209 -41.33 13.57 -6.29
N SER A 210 -40.67 13.92 -7.41
CA SER A 210 -39.81 15.12 -7.38
C SER A 210 -39.46 15.71 -8.76
N PHE A 211 -40.46 15.99 -9.60
CA PHE A 211 -40.34 16.93 -10.71
C PHE A 211 -41.04 18.26 -10.34
N ARG A 212 -40.45 19.07 -9.45
CA ARG A 212 -40.69 20.53 -9.42
C ARG A 212 -39.84 21.24 -8.36
N SER A 213 -39.35 22.44 -8.72
CA SER A 213 -38.53 23.42 -7.98
C SER A 213 -37.02 23.14 -7.99
N ARG A 214 -36.12 24.06 -8.35
CA ARG A 214 -36.20 25.48 -8.77
C ARG A 214 -34.92 25.81 -9.55
N LEU A 215 -35.07 26.57 -10.63
CA LEU A 215 -34.01 27.39 -11.24
C LEU A 215 -33.91 28.67 -10.41
N THR A 216 -32.82 28.87 -9.66
CA THR A 216 -32.30 30.14 -9.06
C THR A 216 -31.02 29.74 -8.29
N ASP A 217 -29.83 29.99 -8.83
CA ASP A 217 -29.03 31.21 -8.65
C ASP A 217 -28.33 31.32 -7.28
N ASP A 218 -26.99 31.37 -7.38
CA ASP A 218 -25.92 31.85 -6.51
C ASP A 218 -25.78 31.59 -4.99
N SER A 219 -24.48 31.43 -4.65
CA SER A 219 -23.81 31.70 -3.36
C SER A 219 -23.70 30.61 -2.28
N PHE A 220 -22.44 30.17 -2.14
CA PHE A 220 -21.71 29.79 -0.93
C PHE A 220 -22.49 29.90 0.41
N GLY A 221 -22.87 28.76 0.98
CA GLY A 221 -23.37 28.65 2.35
C GLY A 221 -24.55 27.69 2.51
N GLY A 222 -24.28 26.43 2.85
CA GLY A 222 -25.37 25.47 3.09
C GLY A 222 -24.90 24.04 3.33
N LEU A 223 -24.21 23.80 4.44
CA LEU A 223 -24.15 22.46 5.04
C LEU A 223 -25.52 22.17 5.67
N GLN A 224 -26.49 21.82 4.83
CA GLN A 224 -27.77 21.28 5.28
C GLN A 224 -27.63 19.76 5.39
N ALA A 225 -27.89 19.27 6.62
CA ALA A 225 -27.95 17.88 6.98
C ALA A 225 -29.11 17.20 6.23
N GLY A 226 -28.81 16.10 5.53
CA GLY A 226 -29.81 15.27 4.86
C GLY A 226 -29.34 14.83 3.47
N GLY A 227 -29.05 13.54 3.32
CA GLY A 227 -28.69 12.92 2.05
C GLY A 227 -27.17 12.78 1.89
N GLY A 228 -26.66 11.61 2.27
CA GLY A 228 -25.27 11.24 2.07
C GLY A 228 -24.86 11.49 0.62
N ARG A 229 -23.85 12.33 0.42
CA ARG A 229 -23.15 12.48 -0.85
C ARG A 229 -22.39 11.18 -1.12
N SER A 230 -23.12 10.17 -1.59
CA SER A 230 -22.57 8.95 -2.16
C SER A 230 -21.82 9.34 -3.43
N LEU A 231 -20.50 9.40 -3.34
CA LEU A 231 -19.62 9.45 -4.51
C LEU A 231 -19.85 8.17 -5.33
N GLY A 232 -20.76 8.23 -6.28
CA GLY A 232 -20.86 7.28 -7.39
C GLY A 232 -21.10 5.81 -7.05
N LEU A 233 -21.56 5.46 -5.84
CA LEU A 233 -21.97 4.09 -5.57
C LEU A 233 -23.31 3.84 -6.25
N SER A 234 -23.29 3.17 -7.40
CA SER A 234 -24.44 2.42 -7.91
C SER A 234 -25.09 1.66 -6.75
N LYS A 235 -26.43 1.65 -6.70
CA LYS A 235 -27.22 1.03 -5.62
C LYS A 235 -26.62 -0.33 -5.24
N VAL A 236 -25.92 -0.39 -4.11
CA VAL A 236 -25.29 -1.62 -3.61
C VAL A 236 -26.41 -2.51 -3.13
N GLY A 237 -26.57 -3.68 -3.75
CA GLY A 237 -27.60 -4.66 -3.40
C GLY A 237 -27.15 -5.59 -2.28
N GLN A 238 -28.09 -6.34 -1.70
CA GLN A 238 -27.77 -7.35 -0.69
C GLN A 238 -26.82 -8.45 -1.23
N GLN A 239 -26.94 -8.79 -2.52
CA GLN A 239 -26.05 -9.73 -3.19
C GLN A 239 -24.59 -9.25 -3.22
N ASP A 240 -24.36 -7.94 -3.43
CA ASP A 240 -23.02 -7.37 -3.44
C ASP A 240 -22.38 -7.42 -2.05
N LEU A 241 -23.17 -7.22 -0.99
CA LEU A 241 -22.70 -7.32 0.40
C LEU A 241 -22.37 -8.77 0.79
N ASP A 242 -23.19 -9.71 0.34
CA ASP A 242 -22.94 -11.14 0.56
C ASP A 242 -21.67 -11.59 -0.15
N GLN A 243 -21.47 -11.14 -1.40
CA GLN A 243 -20.25 -11.39 -2.16
C GLN A 243 -19.04 -10.74 -1.48
N LEU A 244 -19.13 -9.47 -1.07
CA LEU A 244 -18.07 -8.77 -0.34
C LEU A 244 -17.66 -9.56 0.91
N LYS A 245 -18.63 -10.02 1.71
CA LYS A 245 -18.35 -10.78 2.93
C LYS A 245 -17.63 -12.08 2.61
N GLY A 246 -18.08 -12.80 1.57
CA GLY A 246 -17.43 -14.02 1.09
C GLY A 246 -15.99 -13.77 0.62
N ASP A 247 -15.78 -12.80 -0.25
CA ASP A 247 -14.47 -12.43 -0.81
C ASP A 247 -13.50 -11.99 0.29
N MET A 248 -13.97 -11.17 1.23
CA MET A 248 -13.16 -10.68 2.35
C MET A 248 -12.85 -11.81 3.33
N ALA A 249 -13.77 -12.74 3.59
CA ALA A 249 -13.52 -13.91 4.42
C ALA A 249 -12.48 -14.85 3.79
N ALA A 250 -12.55 -15.06 2.48
CA ALA A 250 -11.58 -15.87 1.73
C ALA A 250 -10.21 -15.16 1.66
N GLY A 251 -10.20 -13.87 1.33
CA GLY A 251 -8.99 -13.09 1.12
C GLY A 251 -8.29 -12.67 2.41
N PHE A 252 -9.02 -12.47 3.50
CA PHE A 252 -8.52 -12.21 4.86
C PHE A 252 -8.49 -13.49 5.72
N GLY A 253 -8.10 -14.61 5.09
CA GLY A 253 -8.00 -15.92 5.75
C GLY A 253 -6.88 -16.03 6.78
N GLU A 254 -6.81 -17.17 7.47
CA GLU A 254 -5.89 -17.40 8.59
C GLU A 254 -4.40 -17.23 8.24
N ALA A 255 -4.00 -17.56 7.01
CA ALA A 255 -2.63 -17.39 6.55
C ALA A 255 -2.21 -15.92 6.55
N LEU A 256 -3.06 -15.02 6.04
CA LEU A 256 -2.78 -13.58 6.05
C LEU A 256 -2.81 -13.05 7.49
N GLN A 257 -3.77 -13.47 8.31
CA GLN A 257 -3.85 -13.06 9.71
C GLN A 257 -2.58 -13.43 10.48
N ARG A 258 -2.10 -14.67 10.35
CA ARG A 258 -0.84 -15.13 10.97
C ARG A 258 0.34 -14.28 10.50
N LYS A 259 0.44 -14.07 9.18
CA LYS A 259 1.48 -13.24 8.58
C LYS A 259 1.50 -11.82 9.15
N LEU A 260 0.34 -11.19 9.35
CA LEU A 260 0.23 -9.85 9.93
C LEU A 260 0.64 -9.80 11.40
N LEU A 261 0.30 -10.82 12.20
CA LEU A 261 0.75 -10.93 13.59
C LEU A 261 2.26 -11.17 13.69
N GLU A 262 2.84 -11.91 12.74
CA GLU A 262 4.29 -12.09 12.63
C GLU A 262 5.01 -10.78 12.29
N VAL A 263 4.40 -9.90 11.46
CA VAL A 263 4.91 -8.54 11.19
C VAL A 263 4.99 -7.75 12.50
N GLU A 264 3.91 -7.70 13.27
CA GLU A 264 3.87 -7.00 14.56
C GLU A 264 4.90 -7.54 15.55
N SER A 265 4.99 -8.87 15.68
CA SER A 265 5.98 -9.53 16.54
C SER A 265 7.42 -9.20 16.13
N SER A 266 7.73 -9.27 14.84
CA SER A 266 9.07 -8.99 14.31
C SER A 266 9.45 -7.52 14.45
N TYR A 267 8.49 -6.61 14.23
CA TYR A 267 8.76 -5.18 14.26
C TYR A 267 8.77 -4.59 15.67
N SER A 268 7.96 -5.12 16.61
CA SER A 268 7.92 -4.68 18.00
C SER A 268 9.23 -4.92 18.77
N GLN A 269 10.02 -5.92 18.36
CA GLN A 269 11.37 -6.12 18.90
C GLN A 269 12.33 -4.96 18.59
N VAL A 270 12.06 -4.22 17.51
CA VAL A 270 12.94 -3.15 17.01
C VAL A 270 12.44 -1.75 17.45
N ARG A 271 11.18 -1.61 17.87
CA ARG A 271 10.57 -0.31 18.19
C ARG A 271 9.75 -0.35 19.49
N SER A 272 9.92 0.68 20.32
CA SER A 272 9.17 0.87 21.58
C SER A 272 7.70 1.31 21.40
N ARG A 273 7.19 1.49 20.17
CA ARG A 273 5.81 1.94 19.95
C ARG A 273 4.90 0.75 19.70
N TYR A 274 3.79 0.70 20.42
CA TYR A 274 2.70 -0.23 20.18
C TYR A 274 2.09 0.01 18.80
N THR A 275 1.81 -1.08 18.07
CA THR A 275 0.96 -1.05 16.87
C THR A 275 -0.42 -1.55 17.23
N PHE A 276 -1.42 -1.26 16.40
CA PHE A 276 -2.79 -1.75 16.58
C PHE A 276 -3.13 -2.92 15.64
N ILE A 277 -2.13 -3.56 15.02
CA ILE A 277 -2.32 -4.63 14.03
C ILE A 277 -3.15 -5.78 14.62
N GLN A 278 -2.74 -6.35 15.76
CA GLN A 278 -3.48 -7.44 16.42
C GLN A 278 -4.93 -7.05 16.73
N ALA A 279 -5.16 -5.83 17.23
CA ALA A 279 -6.49 -5.34 17.58
C ALA A 279 -7.39 -5.22 16.32
N LEU A 280 -6.85 -4.68 15.23
CA LEU A 280 -7.56 -4.53 13.96
C LEU A 280 -7.85 -5.88 13.30
N VAL A 281 -6.86 -6.79 13.27
CA VAL A 281 -7.05 -8.18 12.80
C VAL A 281 -8.19 -8.85 13.56
N ARG A 282 -8.25 -8.69 14.89
CA ARG A 282 -9.34 -9.24 15.71
C ARG A 282 -10.70 -8.64 15.35
N ARG A 283 -10.78 -7.32 15.14
CA ARG A 283 -12.03 -6.64 14.77
C ARG A 283 -12.53 -7.07 13.39
N ILE A 284 -11.67 -7.07 12.37
CA ILE A 284 -12.02 -7.51 11.01
C ILE A 284 -12.50 -8.96 11.03
N ARG A 285 -11.77 -9.85 11.70
CA ARG A 285 -12.17 -11.25 11.85
C ARG A 285 -13.54 -11.39 12.53
N GLY A 286 -13.83 -10.56 13.52
CA GLY A 286 -15.13 -10.51 14.19
C GLY A 286 -16.26 -10.18 13.22
N LEU A 287 -16.10 -9.13 12.41
CA LEU A 287 -17.08 -8.72 11.40
C LEU A 287 -17.36 -9.81 10.36
N LEU A 288 -16.31 -10.50 9.89
CA LEU A 288 -16.44 -11.55 8.87
C LEU A 288 -17.08 -12.84 9.40
N ARG A 289 -16.94 -13.13 10.70
CA ARG A 289 -17.49 -14.35 11.34
C ARG A 289 -18.89 -14.19 11.91
N GLN A 290 -19.42 -12.97 12.03
CA GLN A 290 -20.76 -12.76 12.58
C GLN A 290 -21.80 -13.47 11.69
N PRO A 291 -22.66 -14.35 12.24
CA PRO A 291 -23.81 -14.86 11.51
C PRO A 291 -24.74 -13.68 11.16
N LYS A 292 -25.48 -13.79 10.04
CA LYS A 292 -26.52 -12.80 9.72
C LYS A 292 -27.53 -12.80 10.88
N SER A 293 -27.77 -11.65 11.50
CA SER A 293 -28.94 -11.44 12.37
C SER A 293 -30.21 -11.34 11.54
#